data_AF-A0A542HRF1-F1
#
_entry.id   AF-A0A542HRF1-F1
#
_cell.length_a   1.000
_cell.length_b   1.000
_cell.length_c   1.000
_cell.angle_alpha   90.00
_cell.angle_beta   90.00
_cell.angle_gamma   90.00
#
_symmetry.space_group_name_H-M   'P 1'
#
loop_
_entity.id
_entity.type
_entity.pdbx_description
1 polymer ?
#
loop_
_entity_poly.entity_id
_entity_poly.type
_entity_poly.pdbx_seq_one_letter_code
_entity_poly.pdbx_strand_id
1 'polypeptide(L)'
;MAIVRFLEYRQYEESRVEVNNSMMALLAGAGIASHFLQLTDGSERLLPEIFPRVPHIGRFNLSSSSARGILDSAESHLAAMSIPYVLAVHEDYLKTCIKLLERAGVSNAGTANGAKLYNAHGIIERDTGGSFSPLSIHQINSIRLMRNCLVHAGSRVGPELVNHLSSTTPAIEAAWLKVAGRSPSRLQRGDVVGFGFGEVLIALAATKVLAREANEMLQLKLNSETWADLLTEDAAATVPQNLKGPLALDKLRGKARFDYAAAGLTDTNISDALTRWRTANP
;
A
#
# COMPACT_ATOMS: atom_id res chain seq x y z
N MET A 1 -17.62 3.96 -10.52
CA MET A 1 -16.99 3.91 -11.85
C MET A 1 -16.19 2.62 -11.94
N ALA A 2 -16.27 1.90 -13.05
CA ALA A 2 -15.36 0.77 -13.29
C ALA A 2 -13.95 1.32 -13.56
N ILE A 3 -12.92 0.64 -13.07
CA ILE A 3 -11.51 1.04 -13.21
C ILE A 3 -10.75 0.01 -14.05
N VAL A 4 -9.72 0.44 -14.78
CA VAL A 4 -8.81 -0.48 -15.49
C VAL A 4 -7.96 -1.24 -14.48
N ARG A 5 -8.02 -2.57 -14.51
CA ARG A 5 -7.24 -3.46 -13.62
C ARG A 5 -5.98 -3.96 -14.34
N PHE A 6 -5.15 -3.03 -14.77
CA PHE A 6 -3.86 -3.35 -15.39
C PHE A 6 -2.94 -4.10 -14.41
N LEU A 7 -1.94 -4.82 -14.96
CA LEU A 7 -1.10 -5.75 -14.21
C LEU A 7 -0.57 -5.18 -12.88
N GLU A 8 0.10 -4.03 -12.93
CA GLU A 8 0.76 -3.45 -11.76
C GLU A 8 -0.23 -2.94 -10.72
N TYR A 9 -1.43 -2.50 -11.13
CA TYR A 9 -2.51 -2.19 -10.19
C TYR A 9 -2.99 -3.44 -9.44
N ARG A 10 -3.14 -4.56 -10.15
CA ARG A 10 -3.53 -5.84 -9.53
C ARG A 10 -2.46 -6.36 -8.58
N GLN A 11 -1.19 -6.31 -8.98
CA GLN A 11 -0.06 -6.68 -8.12
C GLN A 11 0.03 -5.79 -6.87
N TYR A 12 -0.23 -4.50 -7.00
CA TYR A 12 -0.34 -3.59 -5.85
C TYR A 12 -1.49 -3.98 -4.92
N GLU A 13 -2.68 -4.30 -5.47
CA GLU A 13 -3.82 -4.75 -4.67
C GLU A 13 -3.53 -6.04 -3.91
N GLU A 14 -2.90 -7.01 -4.58
CA GLU A 14 -2.46 -8.28 -3.99
C GLU A 14 -1.45 -8.05 -2.88
N SER A 15 -0.41 -7.24 -3.14
CA SER A 15 0.61 -6.88 -2.13
C SER A 15 -0.02 -6.24 -0.90
N ARG A 16 -0.96 -5.31 -1.07
CA ARG A 16 -1.69 -4.67 0.05
C ARG A 16 -2.49 -5.70 0.85
N VAL A 17 -3.17 -6.64 0.18
CA VAL A 17 -3.93 -7.71 0.85
C VAL A 17 -2.99 -8.64 1.61
N GLU A 18 -1.85 -9.00 1.03
CA GLU A 18 -0.82 -9.83 1.68
C GLU A 18 -0.25 -9.15 2.92
N VAL A 19 0.10 -7.85 2.83
CA VAL A 19 0.56 -7.06 3.99
C VAL A 19 -0.50 -7.08 5.08
N ASN A 20 -1.75 -6.75 4.74
CA ASN A 20 -2.85 -6.76 5.70
C ASN A 20 -3.03 -8.13 6.37
N ASN A 21 -3.10 -9.21 5.58
CA ASN A 21 -3.29 -10.56 6.11
C ASN A 21 -2.14 -10.99 7.02
N SER A 22 -0.89 -10.70 6.63
CA SER A 22 0.29 -10.99 7.43
C SER A 22 0.26 -10.27 8.77
N MET A 23 -0.13 -8.99 8.77
CA MET A 23 -0.28 -8.21 9.99
C MET A 23 -1.37 -8.76 10.90
N MET A 24 -2.55 -9.07 10.36
CA MET A 24 -3.65 -9.65 11.16
C MET A 24 -3.25 -10.99 11.76
N ALA A 25 -2.54 -11.83 10.99
CA ALA A 25 -2.06 -13.11 11.47
C ALA A 25 -1.06 -12.96 12.63
N LEU A 26 -0.12 -12.01 12.54
CA LEU A 26 0.84 -11.74 13.61
C LEU A 26 0.17 -11.18 14.87
N LEU A 27 -0.80 -10.26 14.71
CA LEU A 27 -1.56 -9.70 15.83
C LEU A 27 -2.42 -10.77 16.51
N ALA A 28 -3.15 -11.57 15.73
CA ALA A 28 -3.93 -12.68 16.26
C ALA A 28 -3.03 -13.71 16.97
N GLY A 29 -1.89 -14.05 16.38
CA GLY A 29 -0.90 -14.95 16.98
C GLY A 29 -0.35 -14.41 18.31
N ALA A 30 0.00 -13.12 18.38
CA ALA A 30 0.45 -12.48 19.61
C ALA A 30 -0.63 -12.47 20.69
N GLY A 31 -1.89 -12.19 20.34
CA GLY A 31 -3.03 -12.23 21.25
C GLY A 31 -3.31 -13.64 21.79
N ILE A 32 -3.32 -14.65 20.91
CA ILE A 32 -3.47 -16.06 21.30
C ILE A 32 -2.34 -16.48 22.23
N ALA A 33 -1.09 -16.12 21.90
CA ALA A 33 0.07 -16.44 22.73
C ALA A 33 -0.03 -15.76 24.10
N SER A 34 -0.37 -14.46 24.16
CA SER A 34 -0.55 -13.72 25.42
C SER A 34 -1.60 -14.40 26.30
N HIS A 35 -2.74 -14.79 25.72
CA HIS A 35 -3.80 -15.51 26.43
C HIS A 35 -3.34 -16.90 26.92
N PHE A 36 -2.65 -17.67 26.07
CA PHE A 36 -2.19 -19.00 26.46
C PHE A 36 -1.16 -18.96 27.60
N LEU A 37 -0.30 -17.94 27.64
CA LEU A 37 0.66 -17.76 28.73
C LEU A 37 -0.01 -17.51 30.08
N GLN A 38 -1.27 -17.03 30.12
CA GLN A 38 -2.04 -16.91 31.37
C GLN A 38 -2.22 -18.25 32.08
N LEU A 39 -2.27 -19.36 31.33
CA LEU A 39 -2.40 -20.72 31.90
C LEU A 39 -1.15 -21.16 32.69
N THR A 40 -0.03 -20.47 32.46
CA THR A 40 1.27 -20.74 33.11
C THR A 40 1.71 -19.58 34.00
N ASP A 41 0.80 -18.65 34.30
CA ASP A 41 1.11 -17.51 35.16
C ASP A 41 1.49 -17.98 36.57
N GLY A 42 2.49 -17.32 37.17
CA GLY A 42 3.08 -17.75 38.44
C GLY A 42 4.12 -18.88 38.35
N SER A 43 4.35 -19.49 37.18
CA SER A 43 5.48 -20.40 36.97
C SER A 43 6.82 -19.64 36.93
N GLU A 44 7.80 -20.10 37.70
CA GLU A 44 9.19 -19.59 37.64
C GLU A 44 10.00 -20.17 36.46
N ARG A 45 9.48 -21.22 35.81
CA ARG A 45 10.14 -21.84 34.66
C ARG A 45 10.13 -20.91 33.45
N LEU A 46 11.22 -20.94 32.69
CA LEU A 46 11.38 -20.16 31.47
C LEU A 46 10.61 -20.79 30.31
N LEU A 47 10.16 -19.97 29.36
CA LEU A 47 9.41 -20.44 28.18
C LEU A 47 10.10 -21.56 27.38
N PRO A 48 11.43 -21.59 27.19
CA PRO A 48 12.08 -22.71 26.50
C PRO A 48 11.93 -24.05 27.23
N GLU A 49 11.76 -24.03 28.54
CA GLU A 49 11.54 -25.25 29.32
C GLU A 49 10.09 -25.73 29.26
N ILE A 50 9.15 -24.80 29.12
CA ILE A 50 7.72 -25.08 29.02
C ILE A 50 7.34 -25.49 27.59
N PHE A 51 7.94 -24.84 26.59
CA PHE A 51 7.63 -24.98 25.17
C PHE A 51 8.86 -25.33 24.30
N PRO A 52 9.61 -26.40 24.60
CA PRO A 52 10.90 -26.70 23.94
C PRO A 52 10.80 -26.96 22.43
N ARG A 53 9.59 -27.26 21.93
CA ARG A 53 9.35 -27.53 20.51
C ARG A 53 9.03 -26.28 19.68
N VAL A 54 8.82 -25.11 20.31
CA VAL A 54 8.53 -23.88 19.58
C VAL A 54 9.83 -23.36 18.94
N PRO A 55 9.88 -23.20 17.60
CA PRO A 55 11.07 -22.68 16.93
C PRO A 55 11.49 -21.33 17.51
N HIS A 56 12.79 -21.14 17.68
CA HIS A 56 13.40 -19.91 18.21
C HIS A 56 12.99 -19.49 19.64
N ILE A 57 12.22 -20.30 20.39
CA ILE A 57 11.81 -19.98 21.77
C ILE A 57 13.00 -19.68 22.69
N GLY A 58 14.15 -20.31 22.45
CA GLY A 58 15.39 -20.05 23.19
C GLY A 58 15.91 -18.61 23.08
N ARG A 59 15.51 -17.85 22.04
CA ARG A 59 15.79 -16.41 21.93
C ARG A 59 14.84 -15.57 22.77
N PHE A 60 13.69 -16.13 23.15
CA PHE A 60 12.66 -15.52 23.97
C PHE A 60 12.67 -16.16 25.37
N ASN A 61 13.86 -16.18 25.97
CA ASN A 61 14.15 -16.85 27.24
C ASN A 61 13.64 -16.05 28.45
N LEU A 62 12.32 -15.97 28.59
CA LEU A 62 11.62 -15.19 29.60
C LEU A 62 10.68 -16.08 30.42
N SER A 63 10.22 -15.58 31.57
CA SER A 63 9.08 -16.15 32.27
C SER A 63 7.77 -15.83 31.51
N SER A 64 6.71 -16.58 31.79
CA SER A 64 5.40 -16.35 31.17
C SER A 64 4.85 -14.94 31.43
N SER A 65 5.05 -14.38 32.63
CA SER A 65 4.58 -13.04 32.98
C SER A 65 5.33 -11.93 32.21
N SER A 66 6.66 -12.04 32.10
CA SER A 66 7.46 -11.08 31.32
C SER A 66 7.19 -11.18 29.83
N ALA A 67 7.06 -12.40 29.31
CA ALA A 67 6.71 -12.64 27.91
C ALA A 67 5.33 -12.08 27.56
N ARG A 68 4.34 -12.22 28.47
CA ARG A 68 3.00 -11.64 28.29
C ARG A 68 3.06 -10.12 28.13
N GLY A 69 3.82 -9.42 28.98
CA GLY A 69 3.98 -7.96 28.86
C GLY A 69 4.55 -7.51 27.51
N ILE A 70 5.46 -8.29 26.92
CA ILE A 70 5.98 -8.03 25.57
C ILE A 70 4.90 -8.28 24.52
N LEU A 71 4.14 -9.37 24.63
CA LEU A 71 3.07 -9.70 23.70
C LEU A 71 1.90 -8.71 23.77
N ASP A 72 1.59 -8.18 24.95
CA ASP A 72 0.59 -7.12 25.14
C ASP A 72 1.03 -5.81 24.46
N SER A 73 2.34 -5.58 24.32
CA SER A 73 2.92 -4.45 23.60
C SER A 73 3.14 -4.73 22.10
N ALA A 74 2.89 -5.97 21.64
CA ALA A 74 3.21 -6.39 20.27
C ALA A 74 2.42 -5.60 19.24
N GLU A 75 1.20 -5.18 19.54
CA GLU A 75 0.38 -4.38 18.63
C GLU A 75 1.11 -3.10 18.20
N SER A 76 1.61 -2.33 19.16
CA SER A 76 2.30 -1.07 18.86
C SER A 76 3.58 -1.29 18.07
N HIS A 77 4.34 -2.34 18.38
CA HIS A 77 5.56 -2.68 17.64
C HIS A 77 5.25 -3.14 16.21
N LEU A 78 4.27 -4.02 16.03
CA LEU A 78 3.85 -4.48 14.71
C LEU A 78 3.30 -3.32 13.88
N ALA A 79 2.51 -2.42 14.46
CA ALA A 79 2.04 -1.22 13.78
C ALA A 79 3.20 -0.31 13.33
N ALA A 80 4.15 -0.05 14.24
CA ALA A 80 5.34 0.75 13.95
C ALA A 80 6.22 0.15 12.84
N MET A 81 6.29 -1.19 12.73
CA MET A 81 7.01 -1.88 11.66
C MET A 81 6.24 -1.92 10.34
N SER A 82 4.91 -2.04 10.40
CA SER A 82 4.10 -2.30 9.20
C SER A 82 3.70 -1.04 8.45
N ILE A 83 3.53 0.08 9.15
CA ILE A 83 3.24 1.37 8.50
C ILE A 83 4.33 1.73 7.47
N PRO A 84 5.63 1.70 7.79
CA PRO A 84 6.68 1.89 6.79
C PRO A 84 6.52 0.99 5.56
N TYR A 85 6.13 -0.27 5.75
CA TYR A 85 5.96 -1.22 4.65
C TYR A 85 4.75 -0.86 3.77
N VAL A 86 3.59 -0.56 4.36
CA VAL A 86 2.40 -0.10 3.62
C VAL A 86 2.70 1.18 2.83
N LEU A 87 3.40 2.13 3.44
CA LEU A 87 3.80 3.38 2.77
C LEU A 87 4.77 3.13 1.61
N ALA A 88 5.70 2.19 1.76
CA ALA A 88 6.66 1.85 0.72
C ALA A 88 5.98 1.20 -0.49
N VAL A 89 5.06 0.24 -0.26
CA VAL A 89 4.27 -0.39 -1.32
C VAL A 89 3.43 0.65 -2.07
N HIS A 90 2.85 1.62 -1.36
CA HIS A 90 2.12 2.71 -1.99
C HIS A 90 3.01 3.66 -2.79
N GLU A 91 4.18 4.06 -2.25
CA GLU A 91 5.13 4.91 -2.97
C GLU A 91 5.60 4.25 -4.28
N ASP A 92 5.87 2.94 -4.26
CA ASP A 92 6.27 2.20 -5.45
C ASP A 92 5.16 2.19 -6.52
N TYR A 93 3.92 1.95 -6.12
CA TYR A 93 2.77 2.04 -7.03
C TYR A 93 2.61 3.44 -7.64
N LEU A 94 2.76 4.51 -6.84
CA LEU A 94 2.68 5.87 -7.38
C LEU A 94 3.81 6.16 -8.39
N LYS A 95 5.02 5.63 -8.16
CA LYS A 95 6.11 5.71 -9.15
C LYS A 95 5.76 4.99 -10.44
N THR A 96 5.12 3.82 -10.34
CA THR A 96 4.61 3.11 -11.52
C THR A 96 3.59 3.95 -12.27
N CYS A 97 2.64 4.61 -11.58
CA CYS A 97 1.71 5.55 -12.22
C CYS A 97 2.45 6.68 -12.95
N ILE A 98 3.47 7.28 -12.32
CA ILE A 98 4.25 8.36 -12.94
C ILE A 98 5.03 7.84 -14.15
N LYS A 99 5.62 6.64 -14.10
CA LYS A 99 6.27 6.01 -15.26
C LYS A 99 5.31 5.79 -16.42
N LEU A 100 4.05 5.43 -16.15
CA LEU A 100 3.04 5.31 -17.20
C LEU A 100 2.69 6.66 -17.82
N LEU A 101 2.65 7.73 -17.02
CA LEU A 101 2.48 9.10 -17.52
C LEU A 101 3.68 9.54 -18.37
N GLU A 102 4.91 9.20 -17.97
CA GLU A 102 6.11 9.44 -18.79
C GLU A 102 6.04 8.71 -20.12
N ARG A 103 5.67 7.42 -20.09
CA ARG A 103 5.52 6.58 -21.29
C ARG A 103 4.52 7.17 -22.28
N ALA A 104 3.41 7.72 -21.78
CA ALA A 104 2.39 8.37 -22.60
C ALA A 104 2.75 9.80 -23.03
N GLY A 105 3.95 10.31 -22.69
CA GLY A 105 4.38 11.67 -22.99
C GLY A 105 3.62 12.75 -22.22
N VAL A 106 2.92 12.37 -21.14
CA VAL A 106 2.17 13.28 -20.27
C VAL A 106 3.06 13.90 -19.20
N SER A 107 4.06 13.14 -18.72
CA SER A 107 5.06 13.60 -17.77
C SER A 107 6.45 13.65 -18.41
N ASN A 108 7.35 14.45 -17.85
CA ASN A 108 8.74 14.53 -18.33
C ASN A 108 9.51 13.25 -17.96
N ALA A 109 10.31 12.74 -18.89
CA ALA A 109 11.14 11.56 -18.64
C ALA A 109 12.02 11.72 -17.38
N GLY A 110 12.01 10.70 -16.51
CA GLY A 110 12.80 10.67 -15.28
C GLY A 110 12.14 11.32 -14.05
N THR A 111 10.95 11.91 -14.19
CA THR A 111 10.14 12.42 -13.07
C THR A 111 9.90 11.35 -11.99
N ALA A 112 9.64 10.10 -12.39
CA ALA A 112 9.41 8.95 -11.51
C ALA A 112 10.63 8.62 -10.63
N ASN A 113 11.86 8.90 -11.10
CA ASN A 113 13.08 8.66 -10.33
C ASN A 113 13.21 9.61 -9.14
N GLY A 114 12.73 10.86 -9.31
CA GLY A 114 12.68 11.87 -8.26
C GLY A 114 11.44 11.80 -7.38
N ALA A 115 10.42 11.03 -7.78
CA ALA A 115 9.18 10.90 -7.03
C ALA A 115 9.38 10.17 -5.70
N LYS A 116 8.80 10.74 -4.65
CA LYS A 116 8.76 10.23 -3.28
C LYS A 116 7.34 10.37 -2.76
N LEU A 117 7.00 9.68 -1.67
CA LEU A 117 5.64 9.72 -1.16
C LEU A 117 5.12 11.14 -0.87
N TYR A 118 6.00 12.08 -0.47
CA TYR A 118 5.58 13.46 -0.15
C TYR A 118 5.21 14.33 -1.36
N ASN A 119 5.65 13.98 -2.58
CA ASN A 119 5.39 14.76 -3.79
C ASN A 119 4.71 13.96 -4.92
N ALA A 120 4.66 12.62 -4.83
CA ALA A 120 4.14 11.77 -5.89
C ALA A 120 2.67 12.03 -6.22
N HIS A 121 1.81 12.24 -5.21
CA HIS A 121 0.41 12.63 -5.45
C HIS A 121 0.31 13.95 -6.21
N GLY A 122 1.03 14.99 -5.77
CA GLY A 122 1.02 16.29 -6.44
C GLY A 122 1.57 16.25 -7.87
N ILE A 123 2.53 15.37 -8.16
CA ILE A 123 3.01 15.12 -9.54
C ILE A 123 1.87 14.56 -10.40
N ILE A 124 1.15 13.55 -9.91
CA ILE A 124 0.04 12.93 -10.65
C ILE A 124 -1.10 13.94 -10.87
N GLU A 125 -1.47 14.73 -9.86
CA GLU A 125 -2.51 15.78 -10.00
C GLU A 125 -2.11 16.80 -11.07
N ARG A 126 -0.87 17.29 -11.02
CA ARG A 126 -0.34 18.24 -12.00
C ARG A 126 -0.38 17.69 -13.42
N ASP A 127 0.08 16.45 -13.61
CA ASP A 127 0.26 15.88 -14.95
C ASP A 127 -1.07 15.38 -15.56
N THR A 128 -2.01 14.97 -14.71
CA THR A 128 -3.33 14.48 -15.15
C THR A 128 -4.41 15.56 -15.17
N GLY A 129 -4.26 16.61 -14.37
CA GLY A 129 -5.31 17.60 -14.09
C GLY A 129 -6.40 17.10 -13.13
N GLY A 130 -6.26 15.88 -12.59
CA GLY A 130 -7.14 15.31 -11.58
C GLY A 130 -6.84 15.81 -10.17
N SER A 131 -7.66 15.41 -9.21
CA SER A 131 -7.46 15.73 -7.79
C SER A 131 -7.70 14.51 -6.91
N PHE A 132 -6.82 14.31 -5.93
CA PHE A 132 -7.02 13.30 -4.90
C PHE A 132 -7.98 13.80 -3.83
N SER A 133 -8.59 12.87 -3.10
CA SER A 133 -9.40 13.21 -1.93
C SER A 133 -8.54 13.96 -0.90
N PRO A 134 -8.91 15.21 -0.53
CA PRO A 134 -8.16 15.97 0.47
C PRO A 134 -8.11 15.25 1.83
N LEU A 135 -9.16 14.49 2.14
CA LEU A 135 -9.23 13.65 3.34
C LEU A 135 -8.12 12.58 3.34
N SER A 136 -8.04 11.79 2.27
CA SER A 136 -7.09 10.69 2.15
C SER A 136 -5.65 11.21 2.06
N ILE A 137 -5.43 12.34 1.37
CA ILE A 137 -4.12 13.02 1.32
C ILE A 137 -3.70 13.51 2.70
N HIS A 138 -4.60 14.11 3.47
CA HIS A 138 -4.27 14.53 4.82
C HIS A 138 -3.94 13.31 5.69
N GLN A 139 -4.70 12.23 5.59
CA GLN A 139 -4.47 11.00 6.35
C GLN A 139 -3.09 10.38 6.04
N ILE A 140 -2.76 10.19 4.76
CA ILE A 140 -1.49 9.57 4.37
C ILE A 140 -0.29 10.45 4.77
N ASN A 141 -0.44 11.78 4.69
CA ASN A 141 0.61 12.71 5.11
C ASN A 141 0.81 12.71 6.63
N SER A 142 -0.26 12.64 7.42
CA SER A 142 -0.14 12.47 8.88
C SER A 142 0.62 11.18 9.21
N ILE A 143 0.24 10.05 8.61
CA ILE A 143 0.92 8.76 8.82
C ILE A 143 2.39 8.83 8.38
N ARG A 144 2.68 9.45 7.23
CA ARG A 144 4.06 9.66 6.74
C ARG A 144 4.89 10.46 7.74
N LEU A 145 4.37 11.56 8.25
CA LEU A 145 5.07 12.44 9.20
C LEU A 145 5.22 11.78 10.58
N MET A 146 4.22 11.04 11.05
CA MET A 146 4.33 10.19 12.23
C MET A 146 5.44 9.14 12.06
N ARG A 147 5.50 8.48 10.91
CA ARG A 147 6.58 7.51 10.58
C ARG A 147 7.94 8.19 10.56
N ASN A 148 8.04 9.40 10.00
CA ASN A 148 9.30 10.14 10.01
C ASN A 148 9.78 10.43 11.44
N CYS A 149 8.86 10.77 12.36
CA CYS A 149 9.20 10.95 13.78
C CYS A 149 9.74 9.65 14.41
N LEU A 150 9.13 8.50 14.11
CA LEU A 150 9.62 7.18 14.54
C LEU A 150 11.02 6.89 14.05
N VAL A 151 11.28 7.07 12.75
CA VAL A 151 12.55 6.70 12.12
C VAL A 151 13.69 7.67 12.48
N HIS A 152 13.41 8.97 12.56
CA HIS A 152 14.45 10.00 12.64
C HIS A 152 14.54 10.72 13.98
N ALA A 153 13.52 10.65 14.83
CA ALA A 153 13.45 11.42 16.08
C ALA A 153 13.15 10.56 17.31
N GLY A 154 13.39 9.24 17.25
CA GLY A 154 13.10 8.33 18.37
C GLY A 154 11.63 8.40 18.81
N SER A 155 10.73 8.49 17.84
CA SER A 155 9.28 8.69 18.04
C SER A 155 8.87 10.03 18.63
N ARG A 156 9.74 11.05 18.71
CA ARG A 156 9.36 12.38 19.21
C ARG A 156 8.71 13.23 18.13
N VAL A 157 7.57 13.84 18.46
CA VAL A 157 6.83 14.73 17.56
C VAL A 157 7.69 15.96 17.22
N GLY A 158 7.95 16.12 15.92
CA GLY A 158 8.67 17.27 15.34
C GLY A 158 7.74 18.39 14.87
N PRO A 159 8.30 19.56 14.50
CA PRO A 159 7.53 20.73 14.06
C PRO A 159 6.74 20.49 12.78
N GLU A 160 7.26 19.68 11.85
CA GLU A 160 6.56 19.37 10.60
C GLU A 160 5.22 18.64 10.85
N LEU A 161 5.21 17.69 11.79
CA LEU A 161 3.99 16.96 12.15
C LEU A 161 2.97 17.89 12.83
N VAL A 162 3.41 18.74 13.77
CA VAL A 162 2.52 19.71 14.43
C VAL A 162 1.91 20.68 13.42
N ASN A 163 2.73 21.22 12.52
CA ASN A 163 2.26 22.15 11.49
C ASN A 163 1.23 21.47 10.58
N HIS A 164 1.49 20.24 10.13
CA HIS A 164 0.53 19.47 9.33
C HIS A 164 -0.79 19.24 10.10
N LEU A 165 -0.71 18.78 11.35
CA LEU A 165 -1.88 18.47 12.17
C LEU A 165 -2.72 19.71 12.51
N SER A 166 -2.12 20.91 12.54
CA SER A 166 -2.87 22.16 12.71
C SER A 166 -3.86 22.46 11.58
N SER A 167 -3.70 21.82 10.41
CA SER A 167 -4.65 21.90 9.30
C SER A 167 -5.80 20.88 9.38
N THR A 168 -5.86 20.09 10.46
CA THR A 168 -6.93 19.10 10.67
C THR A 168 -8.29 19.78 10.82
N THR A 169 -9.21 19.45 9.92
CA THR A 169 -10.61 19.90 10.01
C THR A 169 -11.44 18.92 10.84
N PRO A 170 -12.63 19.31 11.34
CA PRO A 170 -13.53 18.40 12.05
C PRO A 170 -13.90 17.15 11.24
N ALA A 171 -14.01 17.28 9.91
CA ALA A 171 -14.29 16.15 9.03
C ALA A 171 -13.11 15.15 8.97
N ILE A 172 -11.88 15.66 8.91
CA ILE A 172 -10.66 14.85 8.95
C ILE A 172 -10.55 14.12 10.30
N GLU A 173 -10.74 14.83 11.40
CA GLU A 173 -10.69 14.27 12.74
C GLU A 173 -11.77 13.20 12.94
N ALA A 174 -13.02 13.46 12.55
CA ALA A 174 -14.11 12.50 12.65
C ALA A 174 -13.85 11.24 11.81
N ALA A 175 -13.35 11.38 10.59
CA ALA A 175 -13.00 10.25 9.74
C ALA A 175 -11.85 9.42 10.35
N TRP A 176 -10.87 10.09 10.95
CA TRP A 176 -9.77 9.41 11.63
C TRP A 176 -10.28 8.65 12.86
N LEU A 177 -11.03 9.30 13.75
CA LEU A 177 -11.61 8.70 14.95
C LEU A 177 -12.49 7.49 14.63
N LYS A 178 -13.27 7.56 13.56
CA LYS A 178 -14.13 6.45 13.12
C LYS A 178 -13.35 5.16 12.83
N VAL A 179 -12.12 5.27 12.33
CA VAL A 179 -11.30 4.11 11.92
C VAL A 179 -10.30 3.73 13.02
N ALA A 180 -9.61 4.71 13.60
CA ALA A 180 -8.52 4.46 14.55
C ALA A 180 -8.93 4.51 16.02
N GLY A 181 -10.14 4.98 16.34
CA GLY A 181 -10.63 5.16 17.72
C GLY A 181 -9.98 6.32 18.49
N ARG A 182 -8.89 6.91 17.96
CA ARG A 182 -8.17 8.06 18.51
C ARG A 182 -7.70 8.97 17.39
N SER A 183 -7.40 10.24 17.70
CA SER A 183 -6.93 11.22 16.72
C SER A 183 -5.53 11.74 17.08
N PRO A 184 -4.61 11.91 16.11
CA PRO A 184 -3.32 12.55 16.34
C PRO A 184 -3.42 14.08 16.44
N SER A 185 -4.58 14.69 16.20
CA SER A 185 -4.78 16.16 16.15
C SER A 185 -4.26 16.92 17.37
N ARG A 186 -4.19 16.26 18.53
CA ARG A 186 -3.77 16.85 19.81
C ARG A 186 -2.28 16.66 20.12
N LEU A 187 -1.52 16.00 19.26
CA LEU A 187 -0.08 15.80 19.47
C LEU A 187 0.66 17.15 19.46
N GLN A 188 1.49 17.35 20.48
CA GLN A 188 2.33 18.51 20.65
C GLN A 188 3.81 18.16 20.46
N ARG A 189 4.64 19.18 20.23
CA ARG A 189 6.09 18.99 20.07
C ARG A 189 6.68 18.30 21.30
N GLY A 190 7.45 17.24 21.08
CA GLY A 190 8.09 16.45 22.15
C GLY A 190 7.26 15.27 22.66
N ASP A 191 5.97 15.22 22.33
CA ASP A 191 5.14 14.04 22.60
C ASP A 191 5.72 12.81 21.91
N VAL A 192 5.36 11.63 22.41
CA VAL A 192 5.71 10.36 21.77
C VAL A 192 4.62 10.01 20.76
N VAL A 193 5.02 9.82 19.51
CA VAL A 193 4.19 9.25 18.46
C VAL A 193 3.94 7.78 18.79
N GLY A 194 2.70 7.47 19.15
CA GLY A 194 2.23 6.10 19.30
C GLY A 194 1.67 5.55 18.00
N PHE A 195 1.95 4.28 17.73
CA PHE A 195 1.25 3.50 16.71
C PHE A 195 0.48 2.38 17.37
N GLY A 196 -0.70 2.12 16.84
CA GLY A 196 -1.52 0.98 17.17
C GLY A 196 -2.21 0.48 15.91
N PHE A 197 -3.13 -0.44 16.12
CA PHE A 197 -3.88 -1.03 15.02
C PHE A 197 -4.69 0.00 14.21
N GLY A 198 -5.21 1.01 14.88
CA GLY A 198 -5.97 2.08 14.24
C GLY A 198 -5.20 2.84 13.16
N GLU A 199 -3.93 3.20 13.42
CA GLU A 199 -3.09 3.90 12.45
C GLU A 199 -2.73 3.04 11.24
N VAL A 200 -2.61 1.72 11.43
CA VAL A 200 -2.46 0.76 10.33
C VAL A 200 -3.69 0.79 9.44
N LEU A 201 -4.89 0.70 10.03
CA LEU A 201 -6.13 0.73 9.27
C LEU A 201 -6.29 2.03 8.49
N ILE A 202 -5.92 3.17 9.07
CA ILE A 202 -5.86 4.46 8.37
C ILE A 202 -4.91 4.37 7.17
N ALA A 203 -3.70 3.85 7.35
CA ALA A 203 -2.72 3.71 6.28
C ALA A 203 -3.24 2.83 5.13
N LEU A 204 -3.82 1.68 5.45
CA LEU A 204 -4.39 0.76 4.45
C LEU A 204 -5.61 1.35 3.74
N ALA A 205 -6.49 2.05 4.47
CA ALA A 205 -7.67 2.68 3.91
C ALA A 205 -7.32 3.85 2.99
N ALA A 206 -6.44 4.76 3.45
CA ALA A 206 -6.01 5.92 2.68
C ALA A 206 -5.27 5.48 1.40
N THR A 207 -4.31 4.54 1.50
CA THR A 207 -3.58 4.05 0.32
C THR A 207 -4.48 3.30 -0.66
N LYS A 208 -5.53 2.61 -0.20
CA LYS A 208 -6.55 2.00 -1.07
C LYS A 208 -7.33 3.04 -1.87
N VAL A 209 -7.81 4.10 -1.21
CA VAL A 209 -8.56 5.18 -1.87
C VAL A 209 -7.65 5.90 -2.87
N LEU A 210 -6.48 6.34 -2.43
CA LEU A 210 -5.53 7.10 -3.26
C LEU A 210 -5.04 6.28 -4.46
N ALA A 211 -4.78 4.98 -4.29
CA ALA A 211 -4.36 4.16 -5.43
C ALA A 211 -5.44 4.00 -6.49
N ARG A 212 -6.71 3.91 -6.06
CA ARG A 212 -7.86 3.88 -6.96
C ARG A 212 -8.03 5.22 -7.67
N GLU A 213 -7.94 6.34 -6.94
CA GLU A 213 -8.02 7.68 -7.53
C GLU A 213 -6.90 7.91 -8.56
N ALA A 214 -5.67 7.48 -8.25
CA ALA A 214 -4.55 7.55 -9.21
C ALA A 214 -4.84 6.73 -10.48
N ASN A 215 -5.43 5.53 -10.33
CA ASN A 215 -5.82 4.70 -11.46
C ASN A 215 -6.94 5.35 -12.29
N GLU A 216 -7.94 5.94 -11.64
CA GLU A 216 -8.99 6.71 -12.32
C GLU A 216 -8.40 7.89 -13.10
N MET A 217 -7.41 8.60 -12.55
CA MET A 217 -6.69 9.67 -13.26
C MET A 217 -5.88 9.15 -14.46
N LEU A 218 -5.19 8.01 -14.32
CA LEU A 218 -4.50 7.35 -15.44
C LEU A 218 -5.49 6.97 -16.53
N GLN A 219 -6.63 6.39 -16.18
CA GLN A 219 -7.65 5.96 -17.14
C GLN A 219 -8.15 7.12 -18.00
N LEU A 220 -8.31 8.30 -17.41
CA LEU A 220 -8.74 9.50 -18.13
C LEU A 220 -7.63 10.11 -19.00
N LYS A 221 -6.36 9.91 -18.62
CA LYS A 221 -5.24 10.64 -19.21
C LYS A 221 -4.45 9.83 -20.25
N LEU A 222 -4.34 8.51 -20.07
CA LEU A 222 -3.63 7.64 -21.01
C LEU A 222 -4.49 7.37 -22.26
N ASN A 223 -3.85 7.38 -23.42
CA ASN A 223 -4.51 7.09 -24.68
C ASN A 223 -4.80 5.59 -24.85
N SER A 224 -5.70 5.25 -25.78
CA SER A 224 -6.08 3.86 -26.06
C SER A 224 -4.91 3.02 -26.58
N GLU A 225 -3.95 3.63 -27.26
CA GLU A 225 -2.73 2.95 -27.72
C GLU A 225 -1.90 2.44 -26.54
N THR A 226 -1.66 3.29 -25.54
CA THR A 226 -0.92 2.94 -24.31
C THR A 226 -1.66 1.84 -23.56
N TRP A 227 -2.98 1.93 -23.43
CA TRP A 227 -3.77 0.88 -22.78
C TRP A 227 -3.74 -0.46 -23.52
N ALA A 228 -3.74 -0.44 -24.85
CA ALA A 228 -3.65 -1.66 -25.66
C ALA A 228 -2.25 -2.29 -25.59
N ASP A 229 -1.19 -1.48 -25.52
CA ASP A 229 0.16 -1.97 -25.29
C ASP A 229 0.27 -2.62 -23.89
N LEU A 230 -0.24 -1.96 -22.84
CA LEU A 230 -0.26 -2.51 -21.49
C LEU A 230 -1.07 -3.83 -21.40
N LEU A 231 -2.20 -3.93 -22.10
CA LEU A 231 -2.97 -5.17 -22.21
C LEU A 231 -2.12 -6.30 -22.81
N THR A 232 -1.35 -5.99 -23.86
CA THR A 232 -0.51 -6.96 -24.55
C THR A 232 0.67 -7.38 -23.69
N GLU A 233 1.31 -6.44 -22.99
CA GLU A 233 2.38 -6.70 -22.03
C GLU A 233 1.90 -7.56 -20.85
N ASP A 234 0.71 -7.29 -20.32
CA ASP A 234 0.10 -8.09 -19.25
C ASP A 234 -0.17 -9.54 -19.72
N ALA A 235 -0.72 -9.69 -20.93
CA ALA A 235 -0.91 -11.02 -21.52
C ALA A 235 0.43 -11.75 -21.75
N ALA A 236 1.47 -11.02 -22.18
CA ALA A 236 2.81 -11.55 -22.39
C ALA A 236 3.44 -12.00 -21.06
N ALA A 237 3.29 -11.21 -19.99
CA ALA A 237 3.83 -11.53 -18.66
C ALA A 237 3.21 -12.80 -18.06
N THR A 238 1.95 -13.09 -18.39
CA THR A 238 1.25 -14.28 -17.86
C THR A 238 1.59 -15.53 -18.68
N VAL A 239 1.41 -15.50 -20.00
CA VAL A 239 1.68 -16.65 -20.90
C VAL A 239 2.13 -16.13 -22.28
N PRO A 240 3.43 -15.91 -22.50
CA PRO A 240 3.94 -15.30 -23.74
C PRO A 240 3.55 -16.07 -25.01
N GLN A 241 3.51 -17.41 -24.92
CA GLN A 241 3.14 -18.30 -26.03
C GLN A 241 1.74 -18.02 -26.58
N ASN A 242 0.84 -17.47 -25.76
CA ASN A 242 -0.52 -17.14 -26.18
C ASN A 242 -0.57 -16.02 -27.22
N LEU A 243 0.47 -15.18 -27.31
CA LEU A 243 0.53 -14.06 -28.25
C LEU A 243 1.12 -14.45 -29.61
N LYS A 244 1.82 -15.59 -29.71
CA LYS A 244 2.39 -16.09 -30.97
C LYS A 244 1.41 -16.91 -31.81
N GLY A 245 0.35 -17.44 -31.19
CA GLY A 245 -0.63 -18.31 -31.85
C GLY A 245 -1.75 -17.58 -32.63
N PRO A 246 -2.54 -18.33 -33.42
CA PRO A 246 -3.68 -17.78 -34.18
C PRO A 246 -4.82 -17.27 -33.28
N LEU A 247 -4.93 -17.80 -32.06
CA LEU A 247 -5.94 -17.40 -31.06
C LEU A 247 -5.53 -16.18 -30.21
N ALA A 248 -4.39 -15.54 -30.51
CA ALA A 248 -3.87 -14.44 -29.71
C ALA A 248 -4.87 -13.29 -29.57
N LEU A 249 -5.52 -12.90 -30.67
CA LEU A 249 -6.46 -11.78 -30.68
C LEU A 249 -7.69 -12.08 -29.81
N ASP A 250 -8.23 -13.30 -29.85
CA ASP A 250 -9.38 -13.69 -29.03
C ASP A 250 -9.04 -13.74 -27.54
N LYS A 251 -7.82 -14.17 -27.19
CA LYS A 251 -7.33 -14.13 -25.80
C LYS A 251 -7.17 -12.69 -25.30
N LEU A 252 -6.61 -11.80 -26.13
CA LEU A 252 -6.49 -10.38 -25.80
C LEU A 252 -7.86 -9.72 -25.65
N ARG A 253 -8.82 -9.99 -26.54
CA ARG A 253 -10.22 -9.53 -26.40
C ARG A 253 -10.86 -10.03 -25.12
N GLY A 254 -10.66 -11.30 -24.79
CA GLY A 254 -11.11 -11.90 -23.53
C GLY A 254 -10.59 -11.10 -22.33
N LYS A 255 -9.26 -10.95 -22.25
CA LYS A 255 -8.61 -10.21 -21.18
C LYS A 255 -9.00 -8.72 -21.15
N ALA A 256 -9.17 -8.09 -22.30
CA ALA A 256 -9.64 -6.72 -22.42
C ALA A 256 -11.01 -6.54 -21.77
N ARG A 257 -11.95 -7.47 -21.99
CA ARG A 257 -13.29 -7.42 -21.37
C ARG A 257 -13.28 -7.60 -19.85
N PHE A 258 -12.32 -8.33 -19.29
CA PHE A 258 -12.26 -8.59 -17.86
C PHE A 258 -11.46 -7.52 -17.09
N ASP A 259 -10.25 -7.22 -17.56
CA ASP A 259 -9.30 -6.38 -16.84
C ASP A 259 -9.27 -4.93 -17.38
N TYR A 260 -9.52 -4.72 -18.68
CA TYR A 260 -9.36 -3.41 -19.34
C TYR A 260 -10.66 -2.82 -19.89
N ALA A 261 -11.83 -3.31 -19.46
CA ALA A 261 -13.10 -2.90 -20.05
C ALA A 261 -13.32 -1.37 -19.97
N ALA A 262 -12.88 -0.76 -18.88
CA ALA A 262 -13.00 0.66 -18.63
C ALA A 262 -12.10 1.53 -19.55
N ALA A 263 -11.12 0.93 -20.24
CA ALA A 263 -10.29 1.61 -21.23
C ALA A 263 -10.97 1.76 -22.60
N GLY A 264 -12.10 1.07 -22.84
CA GLY A 264 -12.86 1.20 -24.09
C GLY A 264 -12.08 0.79 -25.35
N LEU A 265 -11.18 -0.18 -25.24
CA LEU A 265 -10.32 -0.61 -26.36
C LEU A 265 -11.14 -1.19 -27.51
N THR A 266 -10.87 -0.70 -28.72
CA THR A 266 -11.44 -1.25 -29.95
C THR A 266 -10.64 -2.47 -30.44
N ASP A 267 -11.26 -3.30 -31.28
CA ASP A 267 -10.57 -4.42 -31.94
C ASP A 267 -9.34 -3.96 -32.73
N THR A 268 -9.41 -2.78 -33.36
CA THR A 268 -8.28 -2.16 -34.06
C THR A 268 -7.14 -1.87 -33.09
N ASN A 269 -7.41 -1.25 -31.93
CA ASN A 269 -6.37 -0.97 -30.94
C ASN A 269 -5.66 -2.25 -30.47
N ILE A 270 -6.42 -3.32 -30.22
CA ILE A 270 -5.87 -4.60 -29.76
C ILE A 270 -5.03 -5.27 -30.86
N SER A 271 -5.52 -5.26 -32.10
CA SER A 271 -4.80 -5.82 -33.25
C SER A 271 -3.49 -5.07 -33.53
N ASP A 272 -3.50 -3.74 -33.46
CA ASP A 272 -2.32 -2.90 -33.68
C ASP A 272 -1.27 -3.14 -32.59
N ALA A 273 -1.69 -3.19 -31.32
CA ALA A 273 -0.79 -3.49 -30.20
C ALA A 273 -0.15 -4.88 -30.31
N LEU A 274 -0.92 -5.90 -30.69
CA LEU A 274 -0.38 -7.24 -30.94
C LEU A 274 0.65 -7.23 -32.08
N THR A 275 0.41 -6.46 -33.14
CA THR A 275 1.32 -6.32 -34.28
C THR A 275 2.62 -5.63 -33.88
N ARG A 276 2.53 -4.53 -33.11
CA ARG A 276 3.71 -3.86 -32.53
C ARG A 276 4.51 -4.82 -31.65
N TRP A 277 3.84 -5.56 -30.77
CA TRP A 277 4.50 -6.51 -29.88
C TRP A 277 5.23 -7.63 -30.63
N ARG A 278 4.61 -8.22 -31.66
CA ARG A 278 5.23 -9.27 -32.49
C ARG A 278 6.44 -8.74 -33.26
N THR A 279 6.35 -7.51 -33.78
CA THR A 279 7.48 -6.87 -34.47
C THR A 279 8.66 -6.66 -33.53
N ALA A 280 8.39 -6.32 -32.26
CA ALA A 280 9.43 -6.16 -31.24
C ALA A 280 9.96 -7.50 -30.67
N ASN A 281 9.25 -8.62 -30.88
CA ASN A 281 9.55 -9.93 -30.29
C ASN A 281 9.38 -11.07 -31.33
N PRO A 282 10.33 -11.24 -32.27
CA PRO A 282 10.26 -12.28 -33.30
C PRO A 282 10.17 -13.72 -32.74
#